data_AF-A0A959UC82-F1
#
_entry.id   AF-A0A959UC82-F1
#
_cell.length_a   1.000
_cell.length_b   1.000
_cell.length_c   1.000
_cell.angle_alpha   90.00
_cell.angle_beta   90.00
_cell.angle_gamma   90.00
#
_symmetry.space_group_name_H-M   'P 1'
#
loop_
_entity.id
_entity.type
_entity.pdbx_description
1 polymer ?
#
loop_
_entity_poly.entity_id
_entity_poly.type
_entity_poly.pdbx_seq_one_letter_code
_entity_poly.pdbx_strand_id
1 'polypeptide(L)'
;MDPSDEKYVGLVIRTKNFFRKVVKSSNGRKEKRYIIKTVIQLGGKKRKTDVSLTDRGKMKYPVLIGRKVLKNGFLVDVSQKNLVK
;
A
#
# COMPACT_ATOMS: atom_id res chain seq x y z
N MET A 1 -3.90 -0.16 -7.43
CA MET A 1 -5.28 -0.68 -7.34
C MET A 1 -5.61 -1.19 -8.72
N ASP A 2 -6.23 -2.35 -8.82
CA ASP A 2 -6.54 -2.96 -10.12
C ASP A 2 -7.64 -2.11 -10.77
N PRO A 3 -7.42 -1.56 -11.98
CA PRO A 3 -8.46 -0.81 -12.70
C PRO A 3 -9.71 -1.64 -13.02
N SER A 4 -9.62 -2.96 -12.92
CA SER A 4 -10.71 -3.91 -13.14
C SER A 4 -11.59 -4.12 -11.90
N ASP A 5 -11.22 -3.57 -10.74
CA ASP A 5 -12.00 -3.63 -9.51
C ASP A 5 -13.11 -2.56 -9.54
N GLU A 6 -14.35 -2.96 -9.27
CA GLU A 6 -15.54 -2.09 -9.23
C GLU A 6 -15.37 -0.92 -8.23
N LYS A 7 -14.51 -1.08 -7.22
CA LYS A 7 -14.18 -0.06 -6.22
C LYS A 7 -13.06 0.91 -6.68
N TYR A 8 -12.49 0.74 -7.87
CA TYR A 8 -11.48 1.64 -8.42
C TYR A 8 -12.12 2.92 -8.95
N VAL A 9 -12.00 4.00 -8.16
CA VAL A 9 -12.69 5.27 -8.42
C VAL A 9 -12.02 6.10 -9.54
N GLY A 10 -10.91 5.65 -10.14
CA GLY A 10 -10.17 6.42 -11.15
C GLY A 10 -9.65 7.79 -10.67
N LEU A 11 -9.73 8.07 -9.36
CA LEU A 11 -9.47 9.39 -8.82
C LEU A 11 -7.97 9.69 -8.81
N VAL A 12 -7.57 10.71 -9.57
CA VAL A 12 -6.20 11.22 -9.56
C VAL A 12 -6.04 12.18 -8.39
N ILE A 13 -5.33 11.74 -7.35
CA ILE A 13 -4.99 12.58 -6.19
C ILE A 13 -3.59 13.15 -6.39
N ARG A 14 -3.46 14.47 -6.23
CA ARG A 14 -2.18 15.20 -6.29
C ARG A 14 -1.83 15.76 -4.92
N THR A 15 -0.56 15.67 -4.53
CA THR A 15 -0.07 16.28 -3.29
C THR A 15 1.34 16.82 -3.47
N LYS A 16 1.65 17.94 -2.82
CA LYS A 16 3.01 18.47 -2.70
C LYS A 16 3.69 18.05 -1.39
N ASN A 17 2.94 17.43 -0.46
CA ASN A 17 3.47 16.96 0.82
C ASN A 17 4.02 15.53 0.67
N PHE A 18 5.30 15.44 0.33
CA PHE A 18 6.04 14.19 0.23
C PHE A 18 7.50 14.38 0.64
N PHE A 19 8.17 13.28 0.92
CA PHE A 19 9.63 13.24 1.05
C PHE A 19 10.20 12.05 0.28
N ARG A 20 11.52 12.02 0.08
CA ARG A 20 12.19 10.91 -0.62
C ARG A 20 12.94 10.05 0.39
N LYS A 21 12.80 8.73 0.29
CA LYS A 21 13.53 7.77 1.14
C LYS A 21 14.14 6.66 0.29
N VAL A 22 15.34 6.21 0.67
CA VAL A 22 15.94 5.00 0.09
C VAL A 22 15.22 3.79 0.68
N VAL A 23 14.63 2.99 -0.18
CA VAL A 23 13.90 1.77 0.18
C VAL A 23 14.67 0.58 -0.43
N LYS A 24 14.96 -0.42 0.41
CA LYS A 24 15.50 -1.71 -0.05
C LYS A 24 14.33 -2.61 -0.42
N SER A 25 14.27 -3.07 -1.67
CA SER A 25 13.31 -4.07 -2.12
C SER A 25 13.73 -5.47 -1.68
N SER A 26 12.78 -6.41 -1.68
CA SER A 26 13.03 -7.81 -1.29
C SER A 26 14.07 -8.51 -2.15
N ASN A 27 14.33 -8.01 -3.36
CA ASN A 27 15.41 -8.47 -4.26
C ASN A 27 16.77 -7.80 -3.99
N GLY A 28 16.93 -7.09 -2.87
CA GLY A 28 18.19 -6.48 -2.44
C GLY A 28 18.53 -5.12 -3.06
N ARG A 29 17.84 -4.71 -4.13
CA ARG A 29 18.07 -3.41 -4.78
C ARG A 29 17.63 -2.25 -3.88
N LYS A 30 18.36 -1.14 -3.94
CA LYS A 30 18.02 0.11 -3.26
C LYS A 30 17.45 1.08 -4.29
N GLU A 31 16.33 1.70 -3.96
CA GLU A 31 15.66 2.65 -4.84
C GLU A 31 15.22 3.89 -4.04
N LYS A 32 15.36 5.07 -4.62
CA LYS A 32 14.91 6.32 -3.99
C LYS A 32 13.44 6.57 -4.37
N ARG A 33 12.53 6.32 -3.42
CA ARG A 33 11.09 6.40 -3.63
C ARG A 33 10.47 7.63 -2.97
N TYR A 34 9.40 8.12 -3.56
CA TYR A 34 8.54 9.13 -2.96
C TYR A 34 7.69 8.49 -1.86
N ILE A 35 7.65 9.15 -0.71
CA ILE A 35 6.87 8.75 0.46
C ILE A 35 5.85 9.84 0.75
N ILE A 36 4.59 9.45 0.85
CA ILE A 36 3.49 10.34 1.25
C ILE A 36 2.90 9.88 2.57
N LYS A 37 2.41 10.81 3.39
CA LYS A 37 1.65 10.49 4.60
C LYS A 37 0.16 10.58 4.26
N THR A 38 -0.56 9.47 4.41
CA THR A 38 -1.99 9.41 4.10
C THR A 38 -2.72 8.48 5.07
N VAL A 39 -4.05 8.54 5.07
CA VAL A 39 -4.91 7.61 5.80
C VAL A 39 -5.31 6.48 4.86
N ILE A 40 -5.09 5.25 5.31
CA ILE A 40 -5.58 4.04 4.64
C ILE A 40 -6.69 3.42 5.49
N GLN A 41 -7.64 2.77 4.84
CA GLN A 41 -8.66 1.96 5.49
C GLN A 41 -8.43 0.49 5.16
N LEU A 42 -8.31 -0.34 6.19
CA LEU A 42 -8.08 -1.78 6.08
C LEU A 42 -8.96 -2.50 7.10
N GLY A 43 -9.82 -3.43 6.67
CA GLY A 43 -10.69 -4.19 7.59
C GLY A 43 -11.55 -3.30 8.49
N GLY A 44 -12.13 -2.24 7.94
CA GLY A 44 -12.91 -1.25 8.70
C GLY A 44 -12.10 -0.28 9.57
N LYS A 45 -10.78 -0.49 9.73
CA LYS A 45 -9.92 0.36 10.57
C LYS A 45 -9.20 1.41 9.72
N LYS A 46 -9.29 2.67 10.12
CA LYS A 46 -8.50 3.77 9.52
C LYS A 46 -7.15 3.89 10.22
N ARG A 47 -6.07 4.00 9.44
CA ARG A 47 -4.70 4.16 9.94
C ARG A 47 -3.96 5.24 9.14
N LYS A 48 -3.41 6.23 9.83
CA LYS A 48 -2.48 7.19 9.22
C LYS A 48 -1.11 6.54 9.11
N THR A 49 -0.57 6.44 7.89
CA THR A 49 0.71 5.77 7.63
C THR A 49 1.47 6.45 6.50
N ASP A 50 2.73 6.06 6.38
CA ASP A 50 3.59 6.45 5.28
C ASP A 50 3.46 5.40 4.16
N VAL A 51 3.23 5.86 2.94
CA VAL A 51 3.08 5.03 1.74
C VAL A 51 4.21 5.35 0.77
N SER A 52 4.94 4.32 0.33
CA SER A 52 5.97 4.47 -0.70
C SER A 52 5.38 4.26 -2.09
N LEU A 53 5.54 5.25 -2.97
CA LEU A 53 5.07 5.18 -4.35
C LEU A 53 6.10 4.47 -5.24
N THR A 54 5.63 3.53 -6.04
CA THR A 54 6.41 2.75 -7.01
C THR A 54 5.44 2.21 -8.05
N ASP A 55 5.86 2.14 -9.32
CA ASP A 55 5.02 1.58 -10.38
C ASP A 55 4.92 0.07 -10.25
N ARG A 56 3.69 -0.43 -10.12
CA ARG A 56 3.33 -1.85 -10.00
C ARG A 56 2.24 -2.26 -10.99
N GLY A 57 1.98 -1.47 -12.04
CA GLY A 57 0.87 -1.72 -12.96
C GLY A 57 0.91 -3.10 -13.64
N LYS A 58 2.11 -3.67 -13.80
CA LYS A 58 2.32 -5.00 -14.39
C LYS A 58 2.35 -6.16 -13.38
N MET A 59 2.22 -5.87 -12.08
CA MET A 59 2.29 -6.89 -11.02
C MET A 59 0.89 -7.39 -10.65
N LYS A 60 0.79 -8.69 -10.35
CA LYS A 60 -0.45 -9.32 -9.86
C LYS A 60 -1.08 -8.60 -8.66
N TYR A 61 -0.25 -8.04 -7.78
CA TYR A 61 -0.70 -7.25 -6.63
C TYR A 61 -0.18 -5.83 -6.75
N PRO A 62 -1.05 -4.85 -7.10
CA PRO A 62 -0.62 -3.48 -7.34
C PRO A 62 -0.30 -2.71 -6.05
N VAL A 63 -0.66 -3.24 -4.88
CA VAL A 63 -0.39 -2.67 -3.55
C VAL A 63 0.23 -3.73 -2.65
N LEU A 64 1.24 -3.34 -1.87
CA LEU A 64 1.76 -4.16 -0.77
C LEU A 64 1.43 -3.52 0.57
N ILE A 65 0.96 -4.34 1.51
CA ILE A 65 0.71 -3.93 2.89
C ILE A 65 1.93 -4.33 3.73
N GLY A 66 2.61 -3.34 4.28
CA GLY A 66 3.78 -3.57 5.12
C GLY A 66 3.42 -3.99 6.55
N ARG A 67 4.32 -4.73 7.20
CA ARG A 67 4.18 -5.20 8.59
C ARG A 67 3.86 -4.09 9.60
N LYS A 68 4.34 -2.86 9.38
CA LYS A 68 4.06 -1.70 10.25
C LYS A 68 2.56 -1.36 10.31
N VAL A 69 1.84 -1.52 9.20
CA VAL A 69 0.40 -1.27 9.13
C VAL A 69 -0.39 -2.38 9.83
N LEU A 70 0.09 -3.61 9.71
CA LEU A 70 -0.57 -4.80 10.27
C LEU A 70 -0.32 -4.96 11.78
N LYS A 71 0.79 -4.41 12.28
CA LYS A 71 1.15 -4.47 13.70
C LYS A 71 0.01 -3.93 14.58
N ASN A 72 -0.27 -4.62 15.69
CA ASN A 72 -1.25 -4.23 16.70
C ASN A 72 -2.68 -4.07 16.16
N GLY A 73 -3.24 -5.13 15.57
CA GLY A 73 -4.66 -5.15 15.23
C GLY A 73 -5.09 -6.07 14.10
N PHE A 74 -4.17 -6.84 13.52
CA PHE A 74 -4.42 -7.81 12.46
C PHE A 74 -3.62 -9.10 12.69
N LEU A 75 -4.25 -10.24 12.41
CA LEU A 75 -3.61 -11.54 12.25
C LEU A 75 -3.58 -11.87 10.75
N VAL A 76 -2.45 -12.38 10.26
CA VAL A 76 -2.32 -12.80 8.86
C VAL A 76 -2.36 -14.33 8.83
N ASP A 77 -3.49 -14.87 8.39
CA ASP A 77 -3.64 -16.30 8.10
C ASP A 77 -3.51 -16.53 6.58
N VAL A 78 -2.52 -17.33 6.19
CA VAL A 78 -2.21 -17.62 4.78
C VAL A 78 -3.11 -18.70 4.17
N SER A 79 -3.87 -19.42 4.99
CA SER A 79 -4.84 -20.43 4.53
C SER A 79 -6.13 -19.80 4.02
N GLN A 80 -6.41 -18.56 4.42
CA GLN A 80 -7.63 -17.84 4.10
C GLN A 80 -7.40 -16.74 3.05
N LYS A 81 -8.44 -16.41 2.28
CA LYS A 81 -8.41 -15.33 1.27
C LYS A 81 -9.74 -14.57 1.28
N ASN A 82 -9.70 -13.27 0.96
CA ASN A 82 -10.88 -12.42 0.76
C ASN A 82 -11.86 -12.36 1.96
N LEU A 83 -11.33 -12.26 3.18
CA LEU A 83 -12.13 -12.25 4.41
C LEU A 83 -12.80 -10.91 4.74
N VAL A 84 -12.35 -9.81 4.11
CA VAL A 84 -12.90 -8.46 4.34
C VAL A 84 -13.81 -8.12 3.16
N LYS A 85 -15.10 -7.92 3.43
CA LYS A 85 -16.11 -7.45 2.45
C LYS A 85 -15.92 -5.98 2.11
#